data_AF-A0A976Q9H9-F1
#
_entry.id   AF-A0A976Q9H9-F1
#
_cell.length_a   1.000
_cell.length_b   1.000
_cell.length_c   1.000
_cell.angle_alpha   90.00
_cell.angle_beta   90.00
_cell.angle_gamma   90.00
#
_symmetry.space_group_name_H-M   'P 1'
#
loop_
_entity.id
_entity.type
_entity.pdbx_description
1 polymer ?
#
loop_
_entity_poly.entity_id
_entity_poly.type
_entity_poly.pdbx_seq_one_letter_code
_entity_poly.pdbx_strand_id
1 'polypeptide(L)'
;MADPPRGDHHLGRFAGYAAANRVRRRILIVFALAAAGSVVAYREYSDYLAHRYAHPFELPPDTDIRSRPRELHWSEGEARLGLSRNAPSIAAIVLPDKIIRLAPGCEHAQVRVNVINGHTVGVETLVGEIVEVPRPVDAPSPSHGGS
;
A
#
# COMPACT_ATOMS: atom_id res chain seq x y z
N MET A 1 9.02 73.22 -44.35
CA MET A 1 8.38 72.44 -43.29
C MET A 1 9.32 71.30 -42.97
N ALA A 2 10.04 71.37 -41.84
CA ALA A 2 11.07 70.41 -41.50
C ALA A 2 10.43 69.15 -40.91
N ASP A 3 10.82 67.99 -41.44
CA ASP A 3 10.37 66.68 -40.96
C ASP A 3 10.96 66.45 -39.55
N PRO A 4 10.15 66.05 -38.54
CA PRO A 4 10.68 65.83 -37.20
C PRO A 4 11.63 64.61 -37.17
N PRO A 5 12.66 64.61 -36.31
CA PRO A 5 13.60 63.50 -36.25
C PRO A 5 12.86 62.22 -35.87
N ARG A 6 13.07 61.15 -36.66
CA ARG A 6 12.59 59.79 -36.35
C ARG A 6 13.28 59.31 -35.07
N GLY A 7 12.64 59.52 -33.93
CA GLY A 7 13.13 59.00 -32.67
C GLY A 7 12.90 57.48 -32.60
N ASP A 8 13.94 56.73 -32.22
CA ASP A 8 13.94 55.28 -31.95
C ASP A 8 13.07 54.89 -30.74
N HIS A 9 11.78 55.23 -30.76
CA HIS A 9 10.85 55.01 -29.65
C HIS A 9 10.22 53.60 -29.63
N HIS A 10 10.67 52.68 -30.51
CA HIS A 10 9.98 51.39 -30.71
C HIS A 10 10.61 50.21 -29.94
N LEU A 11 11.77 50.38 -29.32
CA LEU A 11 12.49 49.28 -28.65
C LEU A 11 12.24 49.19 -27.13
N GLY A 12 11.50 50.15 -26.55
CA GLY A 12 11.38 50.32 -25.09
C GLY A 12 10.66 49.20 -24.33
N ARG A 13 9.79 48.41 -24.98
CA ARG A 13 8.99 47.38 -24.28
C ARG A 13 9.61 45.98 -24.29
N PHE A 14 10.48 45.67 -25.25
CA PHE A 14 11.06 44.33 -25.42
C PHE A 14 12.56 44.25 -25.09
N ALA A 15 13.26 45.38 -24.97
CA ALA A 15 14.69 45.40 -24.63
C ALA A 15 14.99 44.73 -23.27
N GLY A 16 14.14 44.94 -22.26
CA GLY A 16 14.27 44.26 -20.96
C GLY A 16 14.04 42.75 -21.03
N TYR A 17 13.16 42.30 -21.94
CA TYR A 17 12.86 40.89 -22.15
C TYR A 17 14.01 40.16 -22.87
N ALA A 18 14.67 40.83 -23.83
CA ALA A 18 15.85 40.31 -24.51
C ALA A 18 17.10 40.31 -23.62
N ALA A 19 17.29 41.33 -22.76
CA ALA A 19 18.41 41.43 -21.84
C ALA A 19 18.40 40.34 -20.75
N ALA A 20 17.23 39.88 -20.33
CA ALA A 20 17.06 38.86 -19.29
C ALA A 20 17.26 37.41 -19.77
N ASN A 21 17.48 37.17 -21.07
CA ASN A 21 17.46 35.83 -21.65
C ASN A 21 18.57 34.91 -21.08
N ARG A 22 19.75 35.48 -20.74
CA ARG A 22 20.84 34.75 -20.09
C ARG A 22 20.50 34.32 -18.66
N VAL A 23 19.85 35.19 -17.89
CA VAL A 23 19.44 34.89 -16.51
C VAL A 23 18.32 33.85 -16.52
N ARG A 24 17.33 34.00 -17.40
CA ARG A 24 16.24 33.02 -17.57
C ARG A 24 16.78 31.64 -17.93
N ARG A 25 17.74 31.56 -18.85
CA ARG A 25 18.37 30.29 -19.22
C ARG A 25 19.07 29.63 -18.03
N ARG A 26 19.78 30.39 -17.20
CA ARG A 26 20.42 29.86 -15.98
C ARG A 26 19.40 29.32 -14.99
N ILE A 27 18.31 30.06 -14.74
CA ILE A 27 17.23 29.63 -13.85
C ILE A 27 16.59 28.34 -14.38
N LEU A 28 16.29 28.28 -15.68
CA LEU A 28 15.71 27.07 -16.30
C LEU A 28 16.66 25.87 -16.20
N ILE A 29 17.97 26.07 -16.39
CA ILE A 29 18.96 24.99 -16.24
C ILE A 29 18.98 24.49 -14.78
N VAL A 30 19.00 25.39 -13.80
CA VAL A 30 18.99 25.00 -12.38
C VAL A 30 17.71 24.22 -12.03
N PHE A 31 16.55 24.69 -12.48
CA PHE A 31 15.28 23.97 -12.29
C PHE A 31 15.27 22.61 -12.99
N ALA A 32 15.77 22.52 -14.22
CA ALA A 32 15.85 21.27 -14.95
C ALA A 32 16.77 20.26 -14.26
N LEU A 33 17.93 20.72 -13.76
CA LEU A 33 18.86 19.88 -12.99
C LEU A 33 18.24 19.43 -11.66
N ALA A 34 17.57 20.32 -10.94
CA ALA A 34 16.88 19.98 -9.71
C ALA A 34 15.78 18.94 -9.96
N ALA A 35 14.94 19.15 -10.98
CA ALA A 35 13.88 18.21 -11.34
C ALA A 35 14.45 16.84 -11.74
N ALA A 36 15.49 16.81 -12.57
CA ALA A 36 16.17 15.57 -12.96
C ALA A 36 16.76 14.85 -11.74
N GLY A 37 17.43 15.60 -10.84
CA GLY A 37 17.97 15.07 -9.60
C GLY A 37 16.90 14.48 -8.69
N SER A 38 15.76 15.17 -8.53
CA SER A 38 14.63 14.67 -7.75
C SER A 38 14.06 13.37 -8.33
N VAL A 39 13.95 13.25 -9.65
CA VAL A 39 13.46 12.02 -10.30
C VAL A 39 14.42 10.85 -10.06
N VAL A 40 15.74 11.07 -10.19
CA VAL A 40 16.74 10.02 -9.93
C VAL A 40 16.71 9.60 -8.47
N ALA A 41 16.74 10.56 -7.54
CA ALA A 41 16.68 10.28 -6.11
C ALA A 41 15.39 9.54 -5.72
N TYR A 42 14.25 9.91 -6.33
CA TYR A 42 12.99 9.21 -6.10
C TYR A 42 13.04 7.76 -6.56
N ARG A 43 13.63 7.48 -7.73
CA ARG A 43 13.76 6.11 -8.25
C ARG A 43 14.67 5.25 -7.39
N GLU A 44 15.84 5.78 -7.01
CA GLU A 44 16.74 5.05 -6.11
C GLU A 44 16.10 4.84 -4.74
N TYR A 45 15.39 5.83 -4.22
CA TYR A 45 14.68 5.71 -2.95
C TYR A 45 13.55 4.70 -3.03
N SER A 46 12.78 4.67 -4.13
CA SER A 46 11.73 3.67 -4.32
C SER A 46 12.31 2.26 -4.41
N ASP A 47 13.43 2.09 -5.11
CA ASP A 47 14.10 0.80 -5.22
C ASP A 47 14.68 0.38 -3.86
N TYR A 48 15.33 1.29 -3.14
CA TYR A 48 15.82 1.05 -1.79
C TYR A 48 14.70 0.64 -0.83
N LEU A 49 13.56 1.33 -0.87
CA LEU A 49 12.40 0.97 -0.06
C LEU A 49 11.80 -0.37 -0.48
N ALA A 50 11.73 -0.64 -1.78
CA ALA A 50 11.25 -1.92 -2.29
C ALA A 50 12.10 -3.08 -1.76
N HIS A 51 13.43 -2.94 -1.74
CA HIS A 51 14.32 -3.97 -1.18
C HIS A 51 14.24 -4.04 0.36
N ARG A 52 14.20 -2.89 1.03
CA ARG A 52 14.15 -2.83 2.50
C ARG A 52 12.84 -3.36 3.08
N TYR A 53 11.75 -3.24 2.33
CA TYR A 53 10.42 -3.74 2.71
C TYR A 53 9.95 -4.91 1.84
N ALA A 54 10.85 -5.57 1.09
CA ALA A 54 10.50 -6.75 0.31
C ALA A 54 10.10 -7.93 1.22
N HIS A 55 10.66 -7.98 2.43
CA HIS A 55 10.56 -9.16 3.30
C HIS A 55 10.21 -8.86 4.77
N PRO A 56 9.16 -8.06 5.08
CA PRO A 56 8.76 -7.79 6.46
C PRO A 56 8.32 -9.06 7.24
N PHE A 57 8.19 -10.21 6.56
CA PHE A 57 7.74 -11.47 7.12
C PHE A 57 8.69 -12.64 6.84
N GLU A 58 9.96 -12.38 6.51
CA GLU A 58 10.96 -13.45 6.48
C GLU A 58 11.12 -14.05 7.88
N LEU A 59 10.62 -15.28 8.03
CA LEU A 59 10.80 -16.03 9.27
C LEU A 59 12.24 -16.58 9.32
N PRO A 60 12.82 -16.71 10.52
CA PRO A 60 14.11 -17.39 10.69
C PRO A 60 14.12 -18.74 9.96
N PRO A 61 15.24 -19.14 9.34
CA PRO A 61 15.33 -20.34 8.50
C PRO A 61 14.96 -21.65 9.23
N ASP A 62 15.07 -21.68 10.56
CA ASP A 62 14.69 -22.81 11.40
C ASP A 62 13.21 -22.80 11.84
N THR A 63 12.40 -21.88 11.32
CA THR A 63 10.98 -21.83 11.67
C THR A 63 10.23 -22.90 10.90
N ASP A 64 9.64 -23.85 11.62
CA ASP A 64 8.77 -24.87 11.01
C ASP A 64 7.41 -24.25 10.61
N ILE A 65 7.36 -23.74 9.38
CA ILE A 65 6.16 -23.11 8.81
C ILE A 65 5.17 -24.19 8.31
N ARG A 66 5.62 -25.44 8.10
CA ARG A 66 4.80 -26.51 7.53
C ARG A 66 3.94 -27.22 8.58
N SER A 67 4.44 -27.35 9.81
CA SER A 67 3.69 -28.02 10.88
C SER A 67 2.75 -27.09 11.66
N ARG A 68 2.94 -25.77 11.60
CA ARG A 68 2.11 -24.82 12.35
C ARG A 68 0.75 -24.59 11.67
N PRO A 69 -0.37 -24.69 12.41
CA PRO A 69 -1.67 -24.31 11.86
C PRO A 69 -1.67 -22.84 11.48
N ARG A 70 -1.91 -22.56 10.19
CA ARG A 70 -2.00 -21.20 9.62
C ARG A 70 -3.41 -20.65 9.79
N GLU A 71 -3.91 -20.70 11.01
CA GLU A 71 -5.25 -20.27 11.38
C GLU A 71 -5.16 -18.99 12.23
N LEU A 72 -5.98 -18.00 11.88
CA LEU A 72 -6.13 -16.78 12.67
C LEU A 72 -7.47 -16.82 13.39
N HIS A 73 -7.44 -16.82 14.72
CA HIS A 73 -8.65 -16.73 15.52
C HIS A 73 -9.03 -15.26 15.72
N TRP A 74 -10.27 -14.91 15.40
CA TRP A 74 -10.81 -13.57 15.56
C TRP A 74 -12.15 -13.64 16.27
N SER A 75 -12.20 -13.17 17.52
CA SER A 75 -13.35 -13.34 18.41
C SER A 75 -14.13 -12.06 18.69
N GLU A 76 -13.57 -10.89 18.39
CA GLU A 76 -14.19 -9.62 18.70
C GLU A 76 -13.61 -8.48 17.84
N GLY A 77 -14.45 -7.49 17.52
CA GLY A 77 -14.08 -6.29 16.81
C GLY A 77 -14.12 -6.43 15.30
N GLU A 78 -13.72 -5.34 14.64
CA GLU A 78 -13.69 -5.22 13.20
C GLU A 78 -12.25 -5.31 12.67
N ALA A 79 -12.03 -6.14 11.64
CA ALA A 79 -10.72 -6.28 11.01
C ALA A 79 -10.82 -6.56 9.51
N ARG A 80 -9.79 -6.11 8.79
CA ARG A 80 -9.53 -6.50 7.41
C ARG A 80 -8.42 -7.53 7.39
N LEU A 81 -8.75 -8.74 6.95
CA LEU A 81 -7.89 -9.92 7.04
C LEU A 81 -7.61 -10.47 5.64
N GLY A 82 -6.37 -10.91 5.43
CA GLY A 82 -5.91 -11.52 4.19
C GLY A 82 -5.72 -13.02 4.34
N LEU A 83 -6.15 -13.75 3.32
CA LEU A 83 -5.95 -15.19 3.18
C LEU A 83 -5.05 -15.47 1.97
N SER A 84 -4.15 -16.44 2.09
CA SER A 84 -3.36 -16.95 0.96
C SER A 84 -3.06 -18.44 1.11
N ARG A 85 -2.91 -19.15 -0.02
CA ARG A 85 -2.41 -20.52 -0.03
C ARG A 85 -0.94 -20.61 0.38
N ASN A 86 -0.17 -19.59 0.06
CA ASN A 86 1.28 -19.59 0.20
C ASN A 86 1.71 -19.26 1.63
N ALA A 87 2.67 -20.02 2.15
CA ALA A 87 3.30 -19.71 3.41
C ALA A 87 4.15 -18.43 3.28
N PRO A 88 4.25 -17.58 4.32
CA PRO A 88 3.79 -17.77 5.70
C PRO A 88 2.38 -17.23 6.01
N SER A 89 1.58 -16.92 5.00
CA SER A 89 0.27 -16.29 5.18
C SER A 89 -0.79 -17.21 5.80
N ILE A 90 -1.87 -16.59 6.28
CA ILE A 90 -3.01 -17.26 6.92
C ILE A 90 -3.81 -18.04 5.86
N ALA A 91 -4.12 -19.30 6.17
CA ALA A 91 -4.90 -20.19 5.33
C ALA A 91 -6.38 -20.25 5.72
N ALA A 92 -6.72 -19.96 6.99
CA ALA A 92 -8.09 -19.91 7.47
C ALA A 92 -8.27 -18.85 8.58
N ILE A 93 -9.45 -18.20 8.60
CA ILE A 93 -9.85 -17.30 9.69
C ILE A 93 -10.94 -18.02 10.48
N VAL A 94 -10.68 -18.26 11.77
CA VAL A 94 -11.61 -18.92 12.69
C VAL A 94 -12.39 -17.83 13.42
N LEU A 95 -13.66 -17.71 13.09
CA LEU A 95 -14.63 -16.86 13.77
C LEU A 95 -15.38 -17.67 14.85
N PRO A 96 -16.19 -17.03 15.70
CA PRO A 96 -16.89 -17.74 16.76
C PRO A 96 -17.84 -18.84 16.24
N ASP A 97 -18.56 -18.56 15.17
CA ASP A 97 -19.63 -19.40 14.59
C ASP A 97 -19.22 -20.14 13.31
N LYS A 98 -18.15 -19.69 12.64
CA LYS A 98 -17.74 -20.21 11.33
C LYS A 98 -16.25 -20.11 11.09
N ILE A 99 -15.79 -20.78 10.04
CA ILE A 99 -14.41 -20.73 9.56
C ILE A 99 -14.43 -20.24 8.13
N ILE A 100 -13.69 -19.17 7.85
CA ILE A 100 -13.51 -18.63 6.50
C ILE A 100 -12.25 -19.23 5.88
N ARG A 101 -12.38 -19.77 4.67
CA ARG A 101 -11.27 -20.33 3.87
C ARG A 101 -11.29 -19.78 2.45
N LEU A 102 -10.19 -19.91 1.73
CA LEU A 102 -10.14 -19.62 0.30
C LEU A 102 -11.01 -20.59 -0.49
N ALA A 103 -11.78 -20.07 -1.45
CA ALA A 103 -12.48 -20.90 -2.42
C ALA A 103 -11.49 -21.70 -3.29
N PRO A 104 -11.87 -22.88 -3.81
CA PRO A 104 -11.02 -23.65 -4.73
C PRO A 104 -10.58 -22.81 -5.93
N GLY A 105 -9.29 -22.85 -6.29
CA GLY A 105 -8.74 -22.10 -7.42
C GLY A 105 -8.34 -20.65 -7.14
N CYS A 106 -8.70 -20.07 -5.99
CA CYS A 106 -8.21 -18.74 -5.60
C CYS A 106 -6.88 -18.82 -4.83
N GLU A 107 -5.88 -18.02 -5.23
CA GLU A 107 -4.57 -17.95 -4.54
C GLU A 107 -4.59 -17.04 -3.31
N HIS A 108 -5.40 -15.98 -3.37
CA HIS A 108 -5.50 -14.95 -2.35
C HIS A 108 -6.93 -14.45 -2.22
N ALA A 109 -7.31 -14.04 -1.01
CA ALA A 109 -8.55 -13.30 -0.77
C ALA A 109 -8.34 -12.28 0.36
N GLN A 110 -9.17 -11.25 0.37
CA GLN A 110 -9.24 -10.30 1.47
C GLN A 110 -10.68 -10.16 1.92
N VAL A 111 -10.89 -10.18 3.23
CA VAL A 111 -12.20 -10.11 3.85
C VAL A 111 -12.21 -9.06 4.94
N ARG A 112 -13.32 -8.36 5.07
CA ARG A 112 -13.63 -7.54 6.23
C ARG A 112 -14.56 -8.35 7.12
N VAL A 113 -14.17 -8.54 8.38
CA VAL A 113 -14.96 -9.26 9.38
C VAL A 113 -15.34 -8.30 10.49
N ASN A 114 -16.56 -8.44 10.99
CA ASN A 114 -17.05 -7.71 12.15
C ASN A 114 -17.69 -8.70 13.13
N VAL A 115 -17.12 -8.79 14.32
CA VAL A 115 -17.58 -9.69 15.39
C VAL A 115 -17.96 -8.85 16.60
N ILE A 116 -19.19 -8.98 17.06
CA ILE A 116 -19.73 -8.22 18.19
C ILE A 116 -20.31 -9.22 19.21
N ASN A 117 -19.91 -9.10 20.47
CA ASN A 117 -20.37 -9.99 21.56
C ASN A 117 -20.17 -11.49 21.24
N GLY A 118 -19.06 -11.84 20.60
CA GLY A 118 -18.79 -13.23 20.22
C GLY A 118 -19.66 -13.77 19.09
N HIS A 119 -20.35 -12.91 18.34
CA HIS A 119 -21.13 -13.28 17.16
C HIS A 119 -20.62 -12.56 15.93
N THR A 120 -20.48 -13.28 14.82
CA THR A 120 -20.15 -12.69 13.53
C THR A 120 -21.36 -11.92 13.00
N VAL A 121 -21.24 -10.59 12.98
CA VAL A 121 -22.30 -9.68 12.51
C VAL A 121 -22.14 -9.39 11.02
N GLY A 122 -20.92 -9.44 10.49
CA GLY A 122 -20.67 -9.21 9.07
C GLY A 122 -19.39 -9.86 8.58
N VAL A 123 -19.47 -10.41 7.37
CA VAL A 123 -18.33 -10.85 6.57
C VAL A 123 -18.53 -10.29 5.17
N GLU A 124 -17.59 -9.47 4.73
CA GLU A 124 -17.60 -8.86 3.40
C GLU A 124 -16.33 -9.27 2.66
N THR A 125 -16.47 -9.84 1.46
CA THR A 125 -15.33 -10.18 0.62
C THR A 125 -14.92 -8.97 -0.20
N LEU A 126 -13.69 -8.51 0.00
CA LEU A 126 -13.14 -7.34 -0.70
C LEU A 126 -12.41 -7.75 -1.99
N VAL A 127 -11.70 -8.88 -1.95
CA VAL A 127 -10.89 -9.40 -3.06
C VAL A 127 -10.91 -10.91 -3.03
N GLY A 128 -10.96 -11.55 -4.21
CA GLY A 128 -10.94 -13.01 -4.34
C GLY A 128 -12.29 -13.64 -3.96
N GLU A 129 -12.27 -14.93 -3.68
CA GLU A 129 -13.45 -15.69 -3.30
C GLU A 129 -13.16 -16.56 -2.08
N ILE A 130 -14.14 -16.65 -1.20
CA ILE A 130 -14.06 -17.37 0.07
C ILE A 130 -15.17 -18.42 0.18
N VAL A 131 -14.94 -19.41 1.02
CA VAL A 131 -15.95 -20.38 1.44
C VAL A 131 -16.09 -20.28 2.96
N GLU A 132 -17.32 -20.13 3.41
CA GLU A 132 -17.68 -20.17 4.82
C GLU A 132 -18.08 -21.59 5.20
N VAL A 133 -17.35 -22.18 6.14
CA VAL A 133 -17.65 -23.50 6.69
C VAL A 133 -18.22 -23.30 8.10
N PRO A 134 -19.42 -23.81 8.42
CA PRO A 134 -19.93 -23.78 9.79
C PRO A 134 -18.92 -24.41 10.74
N ARG A 135 -18.66 -23.75 11.87
CA ARG A 135 -17.82 -24.34 12.90
C ARG A 135 -18.63 -25.44 13.60
N PRO A 136 -18.09 -26.66 13.78
CA PRO A 136 -18.76 -27.66 14.62
C PRO A 136 -18.99 -27.05 16.01
N VAL A 137 -20.25 -27.01 16.44
CA VAL A 137 -20.63 -26.63 17.80
C VAL A 137 -20.21 -27.78 18.70
N ASP A 138 -18.92 -27.80 19.07
CA ASP A 138 -18.34 -28.55 20.19
C ASP A 138 -16.81 -28.41 20.15
N ALA A 139 -16.31 -27.27 20.62
CA ALA A 139 -14.98 -27.18 21.20
C ALA A 139 -15.02 -26.10 22.28
N PRO A 140 -14.94 -26.44 23.58
CA PRO A 140 -14.89 -25.44 24.63
C PRO A 140 -13.70 -24.51 24.38
N SER A 141 -13.96 -23.20 24.37
CA SER A 141 -12.90 -22.19 24.38
C SER A 141 -11.92 -22.51 25.50
N PRO A 142 -10.60 -22.60 25.25
CA PRO A 142 -9.64 -22.68 26.33
C PRO A 142 -9.77 -21.39 27.14
N SER A 143 -10.38 -21.51 28.31
CA SER A 143 -10.36 -20.48 29.35
C SER A 143 -8.90 -20.05 29.53
N HIS A 144 -8.59 -18.78 29.24
CA HIS A 144 -7.34 -18.20 29.70
C HIS A 144 -7.37 -18.23 31.23
N GLY A 145 -6.76 -19.26 31.80
CA GLY A 145 -6.46 -19.34 33.21
C GLY A 145 -5.48 -18.22 33.54
N GLY A 146 -5.98 -17.21 34.23
CA GLY A 146 -5.14 -16.31 35.00
C GLY A 146 -4.46 -17.10 36.11
N SER A 147 -3.15 -16.95 36.20
CA SER A 147 -2.36 -17.16 37.41
C SER A 147 -1.24 -16.15 37.38
#